data_AF-A0A958ANM3-F1
#
_entry.id   AF-A0A958ANM3-F1
#
_cell.length_a   1.000
_cell.length_b   1.000
_cell.length_c   1.000
_cell.angle_alpha   90.00
_cell.angle_beta   90.00
_cell.angle_gamma   90.00
#
_symmetry.space_group_name_H-M   'P 1'
#
loop_
_entity.id
_entity.type
_entity.pdbx_description
1 polymer ?
#
loop_
_entity_poly.entity_id
_entity_poly.type
_entity_poly.pdbx_seq_one_letter_code
_entity_poly.pdbx_strand_id
1 'polypeptide(L)'
;MGIANSLIISSIIAYEQGRHNRALAECEEHLQIARQSGKRDTYARGLYNLGLINLESGNLFRAAEQVSEAESIAASIGNYHHQSTCRGYLTEVMVHQGYYKQAQRNGEDALLLADRLGLTAHRGDTSLRLAKASLAAGNLEATRSHLVEASQIYQRGGQELKSIWLLEPLGHLAYAEGNTSKAIDYLQTIMQKGVVWGN
;
A
#
# COMPACT_ATOMS: atom_id res chain seq x y z
N MET A 1 -21.76 18.47 1.67
CA MET A 1 -20.97 17.39 1.02
C MET A 1 -19.61 17.88 0.50
N GLY A 2 -19.46 19.13 0.02
CA GLY A 2 -18.18 19.63 -0.49
C GLY A 2 -17.02 19.64 0.53
N ILE A 3 -17.26 20.15 1.75
CA ILE A 3 -16.20 20.36 2.76
C ILE A 3 -15.45 19.08 3.11
N ALA A 4 -16.14 17.97 3.40
CA ALA A 4 -15.49 16.70 3.75
C ALA A 4 -14.61 16.15 2.61
N ASN A 5 -15.07 16.24 1.36
CA ASN A 5 -14.28 15.83 0.20
C ASN A 5 -13.12 16.81 -0.08
N SER A 6 -13.28 18.09 0.23
CA SER A 6 -12.18 19.05 0.15
C SER A 6 -11.10 18.77 1.21
N LEU A 7 -11.50 18.42 2.44
CA LEU A 7 -10.58 18.07 3.52
C LEU A 7 -9.75 16.83 3.16
N ILE A 8 -10.35 15.79 2.55
CA ILE A 8 -9.59 14.60 2.19
C ILE A 8 -8.56 14.90 1.09
N ILE A 9 -8.92 15.68 0.07
CA ILE A 9 -7.99 16.07 -0.98
C ILE A 9 -6.89 16.99 -0.41
N SER A 10 -7.26 17.95 0.44
CA SER A 10 -6.31 18.83 1.12
C SER A 10 -5.33 18.04 1.99
N SER A 11 -5.82 17.02 2.71
CA SER A 11 -4.97 16.20 3.58
C SER A 11 -3.91 15.44 2.79
N ILE A 12 -4.27 14.91 1.61
CA ILE A 12 -3.33 14.25 0.69
C ILE A 12 -2.31 15.27 0.19
N ILE A 13 -2.73 16.45 -0.26
CA ILE A 13 -1.80 17.50 -0.72
C ILE A 13 -0.88 17.98 0.41
N ALA A 14 -1.40 18.14 1.62
CA ALA A 14 -0.62 18.53 2.80
C ALA A 14 0.41 17.46 3.13
N TYR A 15 0.04 16.18 3.01
CA TYR A 15 0.94 15.05 3.17
C TYR A 15 2.06 15.06 2.12
N GLU A 16 1.73 15.17 0.83
CA GLU A 16 2.73 15.24 -0.27
C GLU A 16 3.70 16.43 -0.11
N GLN A 17 3.26 17.51 0.55
CA GLN A 17 4.08 18.69 0.85
C GLN A 17 4.85 18.57 2.18
N GLY A 18 4.93 17.39 2.78
CA GLY A 18 5.64 17.12 4.03
C GLY A 18 4.97 17.70 5.29
N ARG A 19 3.75 18.24 5.16
CA ARG A 19 3.01 18.84 6.29
C ARG A 19 2.16 17.79 7.01
N HIS A 20 2.82 16.79 7.56
CA HIS A 20 2.16 15.61 8.13
C HIS A 20 1.17 15.95 9.25
N ASN A 21 1.53 16.87 10.17
CA ASN A 21 0.62 17.31 11.24
C ASN A 21 -0.68 17.94 10.71
N ARG A 22 -0.57 18.70 9.61
CA ARG A 22 -1.74 19.30 8.97
C ARG A 22 -2.59 18.25 8.27
N ALA A 23 -1.96 17.30 7.58
CA ALA A 23 -2.66 16.19 6.93
C ALA A 23 -3.46 15.36 7.95
N LEU A 24 -2.84 15.03 9.10
CA LEU A 24 -3.50 14.33 10.20
C LEU A 24 -4.72 15.09 10.72
N ALA A 25 -4.57 16.39 11.00
CA ALA A 25 -5.68 17.22 11.50
C ALA A 25 -6.84 17.32 10.49
N GLU A 26 -6.54 17.52 9.20
CA GLU A 26 -7.55 17.58 8.14
C GLU A 26 -8.27 16.23 7.94
N CYS A 27 -7.56 15.10 8.10
CA CYS A 27 -8.17 13.77 8.11
C CYS A 27 -9.07 13.54 9.33
N GLU A 28 -8.65 13.96 10.52
CA GLU A 28 -9.45 13.83 11.74
C GLU A 28 -10.74 14.66 11.66
N GLU A 29 -10.67 15.89 11.14
CA GLU A 29 -11.84 16.72 10.88
C GLU A 29 -12.78 16.07 9.85
N HIS A 30 -12.22 15.54 8.76
CA HIS A 30 -12.99 14.77 7.78
C HIS A 30 -13.73 13.60 8.44
N LEU A 31 -13.06 12.83 9.29
CA LEU A 31 -13.65 11.69 9.99
C LEU A 31 -14.78 12.10 10.92
N GLN A 32 -14.64 13.22 11.63
CA GLN A 32 -15.69 13.75 12.49
C GLN A 32 -16.94 14.10 11.67
N ILE A 33 -16.77 14.78 10.54
CA ILE A 33 -17.88 15.13 9.63
C ILE A 33 -18.50 13.87 9.02
N ALA A 34 -17.67 12.93 8.55
CA ALA A 34 -18.14 11.69 7.93
C ALA A 34 -18.95 10.85 8.93
N ARG A 35 -18.49 10.75 10.19
CA ARG A 35 -19.21 10.08 11.29
C ARG A 35 -20.57 10.74 11.55
N GLN A 36 -20.62 12.06 11.67
CA GLN A 36 -21.88 12.81 11.88
C GLN A 36 -22.86 12.65 10.71
N SER A 37 -22.34 12.51 9.49
CA SER A 37 -23.18 12.35 8.30
C SER A 37 -23.80 10.94 8.14
N GLY A 38 -23.39 9.96 8.96
CA GLY A 38 -23.84 8.57 8.87
C GLY A 38 -23.34 7.80 7.63
N LYS A 39 -22.50 8.42 6.78
CA LYS A 39 -22.00 7.83 5.54
C LYS A 39 -20.82 6.90 5.80
N ARG A 40 -21.14 5.63 6.08
CA ARG A 40 -20.15 4.60 6.42
C ARG A 40 -19.05 4.42 5.36
N ASP A 41 -19.38 4.49 4.07
CA ASP A 41 -18.38 4.39 2.99
C ASP A 41 -17.38 5.57 3.02
N THR A 42 -17.88 6.79 3.20
CA THR A 42 -17.03 7.99 3.29
C THR A 42 -16.11 7.90 4.51
N TYR A 43 -16.65 7.47 5.66
CA TYR A 43 -15.88 7.30 6.88
C TYR A 43 -14.80 6.22 6.73
N ALA A 44 -15.10 5.09 6.09
CA ALA A 44 -14.10 4.04 5.80
C ALA A 44 -12.95 4.56 4.92
N ARG A 45 -13.24 5.34 3.86
CA ARG A 45 -12.20 5.95 3.02
C ARG A 45 -11.33 6.95 3.80
N GLY A 46 -11.96 7.72 4.69
CA GLY A 46 -11.25 8.63 5.58
C GLY A 46 -10.28 7.89 6.50
N LEU A 47 -10.72 6.77 7.09
CA LEU A 47 -9.89 5.93 7.96
C LEU A 47 -8.73 5.32 7.20
N TYR A 48 -9.00 4.80 6.01
CA TYR A 48 -7.97 4.26 5.13
C TYR A 48 -6.89 5.31 4.83
N ASN A 49 -7.26 6.53 4.44
CA ASN A 49 -6.29 7.60 4.13
C ASN A 49 -5.50 8.05 5.38
N LEU A 50 -6.17 8.15 6.54
CA LEU A 50 -5.48 8.42 7.79
C LEU A 50 -4.47 7.30 8.13
N GLY A 51 -4.82 6.05 7.83
CA GLY A 51 -3.95 4.90 7.93
C GLY A 51 -2.70 5.01 7.05
N LEU A 52 -2.85 5.48 5.80
CA LEU A 52 -1.72 5.73 4.90
C LEU A 52 -0.77 6.78 5.46
N ILE A 53 -1.31 7.92 5.90
CA ILE A 53 -0.51 9.00 6.47
C ILE A 53 0.25 8.51 7.71
N ASN A 54 -0.39 7.68 8.54
CA ASN A 54 0.26 7.09 9.72
C ASN A 54 1.33 6.06 9.35
N LEU A 55 1.12 5.24 8.32
CA LEU A 55 2.13 4.29 7.83
C LEU A 55 3.41 5.03 7.43
N GLU A 56 3.25 6.06 6.60
CA GLU A 56 4.35 6.88 6.07
C GLU A 56 5.03 7.75 7.14
N SER A 57 4.27 8.16 8.16
CA SER A 57 4.81 8.84 9.34
C SER A 57 5.47 7.88 10.34
N GLY A 58 5.52 6.58 10.07
CA GLY A 58 6.10 5.55 10.96
C GLY A 58 5.21 5.14 12.13
N ASN A 59 3.97 5.65 12.22
CA ASN A 59 2.99 5.32 13.26
C ASN A 59 2.28 3.99 12.93
N LEU A 60 3.05 2.90 12.81
CA LEU A 60 2.57 1.62 12.28
C LEU A 60 1.38 1.03 13.03
N PHE A 61 1.30 1.21 14.36
CA PHE A 61 0.18 0.69 15.15
C PHE A 61 -1.13 1.41 14.82
N ARG A 62 -1.09 2.75 14.71
CA ARG A 62 -2.25 3.56 14.31
C ARG A 62 -2.67 3.26 12.88
N ALA A 63 -1.70 3.07 11.98
CA ALA A 63 -1.99 2.65 10.61
C ALA A 63 -2.75 1.32 10.56
N ALA A 64 -2.29 0.31 11.31
CA ALA A 64 -2.96 -0.98 11.40
C ALA A 64 -4.40 -0.86 11.93
N GLU A 65 -4.61 -0.10 13.01
CA GLU A 65 -5.91 0.12 13.62
C GLU A 65 -6.89 0.77 12.64
N GLN A 66 -6.49 1.88 12.01
CA GLN A 66 -7.33 2.66 11.11
C GLN A 66 -7.68 1.91 9.83
N VAL A 67 -6.70 1.24 9.20
CA VAL A 67 -6.96 0.44 8.00
C VAL A 67 -7.81 -0.80 8.33
N SER A 68 -7.65 -1.39 9.52
CA SER A 68 -8.48 -2.51 9.98
C SER A 68 -9.93 -2.09 10.23
N GLU A 69 -10.16 -0.92 10.83
CA GLU A 69 -11.50 -0.34 10.98
C GLU A 69 -12.12 -0.05 9.60
N ALA A 70 -11.35 0.50 8.65
CA ALA A 70 -11.80 0.72 7.28
C ALA A 70 -12.20 -0.59 6.58
N GLU A 71 -11.40 -1.66 6.71
CA GLU A 71 -11.67 -2.99 6.16
C GLU A 71 -12.97 -3.57 6.72
N SER A 72 -13.15 -3.51 8.04
CA SER A 72 -14.34 -4.00 8.74
C SER A 72 -15.60 -3.28 8.27
N ILE A 73 -15.53 -1.95 8.14
CA ILE A 73 -16.65 -1.16 7.65
C ILE A 73 -16.95 -1.50 6.19
N ALA A 74 -15.93 -1.56 5.32
CA ALA A 74 -16.09 -1.91 3.92
C ALA A 74 -16.76 -3.27 3.74
N ALA A 75 -16.34 -4.28 4.52
CA ALA A 75 -16.97 -5.60 4.55
C ALA A 75 -18.43 -5.52 4.98
N SER A 76 -18.74 -4.78 6.05
CA SER A 76 -20.10 -4.67 6.60
C SER A 76 -21.11 -3.99 5.66
N ILE A 77 -20.63 -3.13 4.75
CA ILE A 77 -21.46 -2.43 3.76
C ILE A 77 -21.39 -3.09 2.37
N GLY A 78 -20.70 -4.22 2.23
CA GLY A 78 -20.55 -4.93 0.95
C GLY A 78 -19.64 -4.23 -0.07
N ASN A 79 -18.80 -3.26 0.35
CA ASN A 79 -17.80 -2.64 -0.51
C ASN A 79 -16.53 -3.52 -0.58
N TYR A 80 -16.65 -4.66 -1.26
CA TYR A 80 -15.57 -5.65 -1.38
C TYR A 80 -14.34 -5.12 -2.13
N HIS A 81 -14.52 -4.13 -3.01
CA HIS A 81 -13.40 -3.46 -3.66
C HIS A 81 -12.54 -2.72 -2.62
N HIS A 82 -13.15 -1.88 -1.78
CA HIS A 82 -12.42 -1.14 -0.74
C HIS A 82 -11.86 -2.08 0.34
N GLN A 83 -12.59 -3.16 0.67
CA GLN A 83 -12.08 -4.21 1.55
C GLN A 83 -10.77 -4.81 1.00
N SER A 84 -10.75 -5.16 -0.29
CA SER A 84 -9.56 -5.69 -0.96
C SER A 84 -8.39 -4.70 -0.93
N THR A 85 -8.65 -3.41 -1.15
CA THR A 85 -7.63 -2.36 -0.99
C THR A 85 -7.06 -2.34 0.43
N CYS A 86 -7.93 -2.34 1.46
CA CYS A 86 -7.50 -2.29 2.86
C CYS A 86 -6.66 -3.51 3.25
N ARG A 87 -7.06 -4.72 2.83
CA ARG A 87 -6.28 -5.95 3.09
C ARG A 87 -4.90 -5.92 2.45
N GLY A 88 -4.80 -5.41 1.22
CA GLY A 88 -3.52 -5.17 0.59
C GLY A 88 -2.64 -4.28 1.46
N TYR A 89 -3.16 -3.15 1.93
CA TYR A 89 -2.40 -2.23 2.78
C TYR A 89 -2.05 -2.78 4.16
N LEU A 90 -2.91 -3.58 4.78
CA LEU A 90 -2.57 -4.26 6.04
C LEU A 90 -1.38 -5.19 5.87
N THR A 91 -1.22 -5.82 4.70
CA THR A 91 -0.02 -6.62 4.38
C THR A 91 1.23 -5.76 4.47
N GLU A 92 1.21 -4.56 3.90
CA GLU A 92 2.32 -3.61 3.93
C GLU A 92 2.62 -3.13 5.35
N VAL A 93 1.59 -2.75 6.11
CA VAL A 93 1.75 -2.37 7.53
C VAL A 93 2.41 -3.50 8.33
N MET A 94 1.98 -4.75 8.14
CA MET A 94 2.58 -5.91 8.80
C MET A 94 4.04 -6.14 8.40
N VAL A 95 4.41 -5.90 7.13
CA VAL A 95 5.81 -5.94 6.68
C VAL A 95 6.64 -4.91 7.42
N HIS A 96 6.18 -3.66 7.50
CA HIS A 96 6.88 -2.59 8.22
C HIS A 96 6.98 -2.86 9.73
N GLN A 97 6.00 -3.55 10.31
CA GLN A 97 6.02 -3.97 11.72
C GLN A 97 6.95 -5.17 11.99
N GLY A 98 7.48 -5.82 10.96
CA GLY A 98 8.29 -7.02 11.09
C GLY A 98 7.48 -8.31 11.28
N TYR A 99 6.15 -8.28 11.12
CA TYR A 99 5.26 -9.42 11.27
C TYR A 99 5.15 -10.24 9.97
N TYR A 100 6.29 -10.69 9.42
CA TYR A 100 6.37 -11.27 8.07
C TYR A 100 5.46 -12.49 7.86
N LYS A 101 5.34 -13.39 8.85
CA LYS A 101 4.43 -14.55 8.76
C LYS A 101 2.95 -14.14 8.72
N GLN A 102 2.58 -13.08 9.44
CA GLN A 102 1.21 -12.56 9.43
C GLN A 102 0.95 -11.82 8.11
N ALA A 103 1.94 -11.04 7.63
CA ALA A 103 1.88 -10.40 6.33
C ALA A 103 1.67 -11.41 5.20
N GLN A 104 2.38 -12.54 5.22
CA GLN A 104 2.19 -13.62 4.24
C GLN A 104 0.76 -14.14 4.23
N ARG A 105 0.22 -14.55 5.38
CA ARG A 105 -1.16 -15.05 5.49
C ARG A 105 -2.18 -14.00 5.03
N ASN A 106 -2.06 -12.77 5.51
CA ASN A 106 -2.97 -11.69 5.15
C ASN A 106 -2.88 -11.33 3.65
N GLY A 107 -1.67 -11.36 3.07
CA GLY A 107 -1.47 -11.11 1.65
C GLY A 107 -2.02 -12.24 0.78
N GLU A 108 -1.87 -13.51 1.17
CA GLU A 108 -2.50 -14.65 0.49
C GLU A 108 -4.03 -14.55 0.52
N ASP A 109 -4.62 -14.20 1.66
CA ASP A 109 -6.06 -13.94 1.78
C ASP A 109 -6.51 -12.75 0.90
N ALA A 110 -5.67 -11.72 0.79
CA ALA A 110 -5.93 -10.56 -0.07
C ALA A 110 -5.86 -10.92 -1.56
N LEU A 111 -4.92 -11.80 -1.98
CA LEU A 111 -4.84 -12.34 -3.34
C LEU A 111 -6.09 -13.17 -3.66
N LEU A 112 -6.53 -14.05 -2.78
CA LEU A 112 -7.75 -14.85 -2.96
C LEU A 112 -8.99 -13.97 -3.12
N LEU A 113 -9.08 -12.89 -2.34
CA LEU A 113 -10.17 -11.93 -2.48
C LEU A 113 -10.08 -11.17 -3.82
N ALA A 114 -8.89 -10.73 -4.21
CA ALA A 114 -8.67 -10.04 -5.49
C ALA A 114 -9.04 -10.94 -6.68
N ASP A 115 -8.66 -12.21 -6.65
CA ASP A 115 -9.00 -13.19 -7.69
C ASP A 115 -10.50 -13.42 -7.78
N ARG A 116 -11.18 -13.59 -6.64
CA ARG A 116 -12.66 -13.73 -6.60
C ARG A 116 -13.37 -12.53 -7.22
N LEU A 117 -12.83 -11.33 -7.03
CA LEU A 117 -13.42 -10.08 -7.50
C LEU A 117 -12.92 -9.66 -8.89
N GLY A 118 -11.97 -10.39 -9.49
CA GLY A 118 -11.35 -10.02 -10.77
C GLY A 118 -10.50 -8.74 -10.70
N LEU A 119 -9.96 -8.39 -9.53
CA LEU A 119 -9.24 -7.14 -9.27
C LEU A 119 -7.73 -7.30 -9.56
N THR A 120 -7.38 -7.37 -10.85
CA THR A 120 -6.00 -7.60 -11.31
C THR A 120 -5.01 -6.57 -10.77
N ALA A 121 -5.41 -5.29 -10.64
CA ALA A 121 -4.54 -4.25 -10.09
C ALA A 121 -4.20 -4.49 -8.60
N HIS A 122 -5.20 -4.85 -7.79
CA HIS A 122 -4.99 -5.18 -6.37
C HIS A 122 -4.13 -6.42 -6.20
N ARG A 123 -4.28 -7.38 -7.10
CA ARG A 123 -3.44 -8.58 -7.16
C ARG A 123 -1.98 -8.20 -7.34
N GLY A 124 -1.66 -7.36 -8.33
CA GLY A 124 -0.28 -6.89 -8.57
C GLY A 124 0.32 -6.16 -7.36
N ASP A 125 -0.45 -5.25 -6.76
CA ASP A 125 -0.01 -4.49 -5.57
C ASP A 125 0.22 -5.41 -4.35
N THR A 126 -0.64 -6.42 -4.17
CA THR A 126 -0.50 -7.41 -3.09
C THR A 126 0.69 -8.34 -3.34
N SER A 127 0.91 -8.79 -4.57
CA SER A 127 2.09 -9.59 -4.93
C SER A 127 3.38 -8.81 -4.65
N LEU A 128 3.46 -7.53 -4.98
CA LEU A 128 4.62 -6.69 -4.61
C LEU A 128 4.86 -6.68 -3.09
N ARG A 129 3.81 -6.53 -2.28
CA ARG A 129 3.91 -6.52 -0.82
C ARG A 129 4.33 -7.88 -0.26
N LEU A 130 3.83 -8.97 -0.81
CA LEU A 130 4.25 -10.33 -0.48
C LEU A 130 5.70 -10.62 -0.87
N ALA A 131 6.18 -10.03 -1.97
CA ALA A 131 7.60 -10.07 -2.32
C ALA A 131 8.46 -9.40 -1.24
N LYS A 132 8.09 -8.19 -0.79
CA LYS A 132 8.78 -7.48 0.30
C LYS A 132 8.75 -8.31 1.60
N ALA A 133 7.61 -8.90 1.95
CA ALA A 133 7.47 -9.78 3.12
C ALA A 133 8.40 -11.00 3.04
N SER A 134 8.43 -11.66 1.86
CA SER A 134 9.24 -12.86 1.63
C SER A 134 10.73 -12.55 1.63
N LEU A 135 11.11 -11.40 1.08
CA LEU A 135 12.50 -10.93 1.07
C LEU A 135 12.99 -10.68 2.48
N ALA A 136 12.19 -9.98 3.30
CA ALA A 136 12.51 -9.72 4.70
C ALA A 136 12.55 -11.02 5.54
N ALA A 137 11.78 -12.05 5.15
CA ALA A 137 11.85 -13.38 5.74
C ALA A 137 13.01 -14.26 5.19
N GLY A 138 13.80 -13.77 4.24
CA GLY A 138 14.91 -14.50 3.62
C GLY A 138 14.48 -15.56 2.58
N ASN A 139 13.21 -15.60 2.18
CA ASN A 139 12.72 -16.52 1.17
C ASN A 139 12.86 -15.93 -0.23
N LEU A 140 14.02 -16.15 -0.84
CA LEU A 140 14.37 -15.60 -2.16
C LEU A 140 13.52 -16.18 -3.29
N GLU A 141 13.12 -17.46 -3.20
CA GLU A 141 12.29 -18.11 -4.21
C GLU A 141 10.88 -17.50 -4.26
N ALA A 142 10.23 -17.37 -3.09
CA ALA A 142 8.92 -16.73 -3.00
C ALA A 142 8.99 -15.25 -3.42
N THR A 143 10.06 -14.55 -3.03
CA THR A 143 10.31 -13.16 -3.46
C THR A 143 10.32 -13.06 -4.98
N ARG A 144 11.09 -13.92 -5.65
CA ARG A 144 11.18 -13.94 -7.12
C ARG A 144 9.83 -14.20 -7.76
N SER A 145 9.10 -15.22 -7.27
CA SER A 145 7.77 -15.58 -7.80
C SER A 145 6.82 -14.38 -7.77
N HIS A 146 6.70 -13.73 -6.62
CA HIS A 146 5.81 -12.59 -6.44
C HIS A 146 6.24 -11.34 -7.23
N LEU A 147 7.54 -11.10 -7.40
CA LEU A 147 8.04 -10.00 -8.25
C LEU A 147 7.75 -10.22 -9.73
N VAL A 148 7.92 -11.46 -10.22
CA VAL A 148 7.59 -11.81 -11.61
C VAL A 148 6.10 -11.59 -11.86
N GLU A 149 5.26 -12.05 -10.95
CA GLU A 149 3.82 -11.89 -11.02
C GLU A 149 3.39 -10.42 -11.04
N ALA A 150 3.88 -9.60 -10.09
CA ALA A 150 3.59 -8.17 -10.04
C ALA A 150 4.07 -7.46 -11.32
N SER A 151 5.26 -7.80 -11.82
CA SER A 151 5.80 -7.25 -13.08
C SER A 151 4.92 -7.56 -14.27
N GLN A 152 4.46 -8.80 -14.42
CA GLN A 152 3.59 -9.20 -15.53
C GLN A 152 2.25 -8.48 -15.48
N ILE A 153 1.69 -8.30 -14.28
CA ILE A 153 0.44 -7.56 -14.09
C ILE A 153 0.61 -6.09 -14.48
N TYR A 154 1.66 -5.43 -14.01
CA TYR A 154 1.88 -4.02 -14.32
C TYR A 154 2.12 -3.79 -15.81
N GLN A 155 2.86 -4.68 -16.48
CA GLN A 155 3.05 -4.63 -17.93
C GLN A 155 1.73 -4.84 -18.70
N ARG A 156 0.98 -5.90 -18.39
CA ARG A 156 -0.30 -6.19 -19.09
C ARG A 156 -1.37 -5.14 -18.84
N GLY A 157 -1.36 -4.52 -17.66
CA GLY A 157 -2.31 -3.49 -17.27
C GLY A 157 -1.95 -2.08 -17.71
N GLY A 158 -0.85 -1.87 -18.44
CA GLY A 158 -0.37 -0.54 -18.83
C GLY A 158 0.03 0.34 -17.64
N GLN A 159 0.32 -0.26 -16.47
CA GLN A 159 0.70 0.44 -15.24
C GLN A 159 2.23 0.62 -15.19
N GLU A 160 2.83 1.12 -16.27
CA GLU A 160 4.29 1.22 -16.41
C GLU A 160 4.93 2.06 -15.30
N LEU A 161 4.22 3.09 -14.81
CA LEU A 161 4.67 3.91 -13.68
C LEU A 161 4.88 3.08 -12.41
N LYS A 162 4.07 2.04 -12.18
CA LYS A 162 4.22 1.17 -11.01
C LYS A 162 5.44 0.25 -11.07
N SER A 163 6.06 0.09 -12.25
CA SER A 163 7.29 -0.71 -12.38
C SER A 163 8.45 -0.18 -11.54
N ILE A 164 8.43 1.11 -11.18
CA ILE A 164 9.45 1.71 -10.30
C ILE A 164 9.47 1.04 -8.92
N TRP A 165 8.30 0.65 -8.40
CA TRP A 165 8.16 0.03 -7.09
C TRP A 165 8.73 -1.40 -7.02
N LEU A 166 8.98 -2.01 -8.18
CA LEU A 166 9.64 -3.32 -8.26
C LEU A 166 11.16 -3.22 -8.16
N LEU A 167 11.75 -2.07 -8.47
CA LEU A 167 13.20 -1.91 -8.58
C LEU A 167 13.91 -2.12 -7.24
N GLU A 168 13.33 -1.62 -6.14
CA GLU A 168 13.89 -1.76 -4.79
C GLU A 168 13.98 -3.24 -4.38
N PRO A 169 12.87 -4.01 -4.34
CA PRO A 169 12.95 -5.43 -3.98
C PRO A 169 13.73 -6.26 -5.01
N LEU A 170 13.75 -5.90 -6.30
CA LEU A 170 14.61 -6.56 -7.30
C LEU A 170 16.10 -6.32 -7.02
N GLY A 171 16.47 -5.11 -6.61
CA GLY A 171 17.85 -4.77 -6.21
C GLY A 171 18.30 -5.59 -5.00
N HIS A 172 17.46 -5.66 -3.97
CA HIS A 172 17.73 -6.47 -2.78
C HIS A 172 17.81 -7.97 -3.09
N LEU A 173 16.92 -8.48 -3.94
CA LEU A 173 16.97 -9.87 -4.40
C LEU A 173 18.27 -10.16 -5.17
N ALA A 174 18.65 -9.30 -6.11
CA ALA A 174 19.89 -9.44 -6.87
C ALA A 174 21.13 -9.42 -5.97
N TYR A 175 21.14 -8.57 -4.94
CA TYR A 175 22.21 -8.52 -3.95
C TYR A 175 22.29 -9.81 -3.14
N ALA A 176 21.15 -10.32 -2.64
CA ALA A 176 21.08 -11.58 -1.90
C ALA A 176 21.53 -12.79 -2.73
N GLU A 177 21.40 -12.72 -4.06
CA GLU A 177 21.85 -13.73 -5.01
C GLU A 177 23.32 -13.58 -5.45
N GLY A 178 24.03 -12.61 -4.88
CA GLY A 178 25.43 -12.31 -5.21
C GLY A 178 25.62 -11.54 -6.53
N ASN A 179 24.54 -11.14 -7.20
CA ASN A 179 24.60 -10.37 -8.44
C ASN A 179 24.67 -8.87 -8.15
N THR A 180 25.84 -8.45 -7.64
CA THR A 180 26.09 -7.06 -7.21
C THR A 180 25.96 -6.07 -8.37
N SER A 181 26.34 -6.43 -9.60
CA SER A 181 26.19 -5.56 -10.77
C SER A 181 24.73 -5.21 -11.02
N LYS A 182 23.84 -6.22 -11.09
CA LYS A 182 22.40 -5.97 -11.29
C LYS A 182 21.78 -5.20 -10.13
N ALA A 183 22.20 -5.46 -8.90
CA ALA A 183 21.73 -4.71 -7.74
C ALA A 183 22.06 -3.22 -7.87
N ILE A 184 23.28 -2.88 -8.29
CA ILE A 184 23.70 -1.50 -8.56
C ILE A 184 22.86 -0.88 -9.68
N ASP A 185 22.64 -1.59 -10.78
CA ASP A 185 21.84 -1.08 -11.91
C ASP A 185 20.40 -0.73 -11.48
N TYR A 186 19.77 -1.59 -10.67
CA TYR A 186 18.44 -1.33 -10.13
C TYR A 186 18.41 -0.09 -9.23
N LEU A 187 19.37 0.05 -8.32
CA LEU A 187 19.47 1.20 -7.41
C LEU A 187 19.77 2.50 -8.16
N GLN A 188 20.63 2.45 -9.18
CA GLN A 188 20.91 3.61 -10.04
C GLN A 188 19.66 4.06 -10.81
N THR A 189 18.88 3.09 -11.31
CA THR A 189 17.61 3.39 -11.99
C THR A 189 16.62 4.07 -11.05
N ILE A 190 16.53 3.63 -9.78
CA ILE A 190 15.70 4.28 -8.76
C ILE A 190 16.16 5.72 -8.54
N MET A 191 17.45 5.97 -8.38
CA MET A 191 17.96 7.33 -8.14
C MET A 191 17.69 8.25 -9.33
N GLN A 192 17.92 7.79 -10.56
CA GLN A 192 17.66 8.58 -11.76
C GLN A 192 16.17 8.92 -11.91
N LYS A 193 15.30 7.94 -11.65
CA LYS A 193 13.86 8.15 -11.75
C LYS A 193 13.32 8.95 -10.56
N GLY A 194 13.74 8.68 -9.33
CA GLY A 194 13.27 9.39 -8.12
C GLY A 194 13.52 10.90 -8.16
N VAL A 195 14.61 11.35 -8.78
CA VAL A 195 14.91 12.78 -9.01
C VAL A 195 13.90 13.46 -9.95
N VAL A 196 13.24 12.71 -10.83
CA VAL A 196 12.23 13.23 -11.77
C VAL A 196 10.86 13.43 -11.11
N TRP A 197 10.58 12.74 -9.99
CA TRP A 197 9.30 12.81 -9.27
C TRP A 197 9.37 13.63 -7.97
N GLY A 198 10.57 14.03 -7.54
CA GLY A 198 10.81 14.84 -6.34
C GLY A 198 10.97 16.35 -6.58
N ASN A 199 10.80 16.82 -7.82
CA ASN A 199 10.81 18.23 -8.23
C ASN A 199 9.45 18.61 -8.84
#